data_AF-A0A410PXU4-F1
#
_entry.id   AF-A0A410PXU4-F1
#
_cell.length_a   1.000
_cell.length_b   1.000
_cell.length_c   1.000
_cell.angle_alpha   90.00
_cell.angle_beta   90.00
_cell.angle_gamma   90.00
#
_symmetry.space_group_name_H-M   'P 1'
#
loop_
_entity.id
_entity.type
_entity.pdbx_description
1 polymer ?
#
loop_
_entity_poly.entity_id
_entity_poly.type
_entity_poly.pdbx_seq_one_letter_code
_entity_poly.pdbx_strand_id
1 'polypeptide(L)'
;MKKNQMPQIGLPADACERSGFTDKDTLELHAGQNALVFMKDKMTALEVANAIQSLSALAADLTVVLASACGLCDNCGEGCADDCPAGCVSACSLCHDLLDESQTVRIPGYLLEEAGIPADAKLEAYTDEDSGEITVVEADIQQDITDVPPGILAVLAQSGVCLAELDELIMLDSIIYGN
;
A
#
# COMPACT_ATOMS: atom_id res chain seq x y z
N MET A 1 32.81 11.98 -8.02
CA MET A 1 31.50 12.17 -7.35
C MET A 1 30.56 12.82 -8.36
N LYS A 2 29.65 12.05 -8.98
CA LYS A 2 28.59 12.64 -9.81
C LYS A 2 27.69 13.44 -8.87
N LYS A 3 27.52 14.74 -9.11
CA LYS A 3 26.51 15.52 -8.39
C LYS A 3 25.17 14.88 -8.71
N ASN A 4 24.50 14.29 -7.71
CA ASN A 4 23.07 14.00 -7.82
C ASN A 4 22.38 15.35 -8.06
N GLN A 5 22.11 15.65 -9.33
CA GLN A 5 21.39 16.85 -9.70
C GLN A 5 19.93 16.57 -9.34
N MET A 6 19.50 17.07 -8.18
CA MET A 6 18.09 17.03 -7.80
C MET A 6 17.26 17.70 -8.91
N PRO A 7 16.04 17.21 -9.19
CA PRO A 7 15.13 17.88 -10.10
C PRO A 7 14.93 19.34 -9.65
N GLN A 8 15.06 20.28 -10.58
CA GLN A 8 14.72 21.67 -10.30
C GLN A 8 13.18 21.78 -10.32
N ILE A 9 12.58 21.85 -9.13
CA ILE A 9 11.13 21.98 -8.99
C ILE A 9 10.76 23.45 -9.18
N GLY A 10 10.10 23.78 -10.29
CA GLY A 10 9.42 25.05 -10.48
C GLY A 10 8.01 24.96 -9.93
N LEU A 11 7.58 25.94 -9.12
CA LEU A 11 6.18 26.06 -8.69
C LEU A 11 5.40 26.82 -9.76
N PRO A 12 4.49 26.17 -10.52
CA PRO A 12 3.71 26.85 -11.55
C PRO A 12 2.84 27.96 -10.94
N ALA A 13 2.75 29.11 -11.60
CA ALA A 13 2.03 30.26 -11.06
C ALA A 13 0.53 29.97 -10.84
N ASP A 14 -0.08 29.15 -11.70
CA ASP A 14 -1.46 28.69 -11.60
C ASP A 14 -1.68 27.75 -10.41
N ALA A 15 -0.71 26.89 -10.09
CA ALA A 15 -0.74 26.06 -8.89
C ALA A 15 -0.67 26.93 -7.62
N CYS A 16 0.22 27.93 -7.60
CA CYS A 16 0.30 28.88 -6.49
C CYS A 16 -1.01 29.65 -6.29
N GLU A 17 -1.62 30.14 -7.37
CA GLU A 17 -2.88 30.87 -7.31
C GLU A 17 -4.04 29.99 -6.78
N ARG A 18 -4.16 28.75 -7.27
CA ARG A 18 -5.15 27.77 -6.79
C ARG A 18 -4.96 27.40 -5.32
N SER A 19 -3.71 27.30 -4.87
CA SER A 19 -3.35 27.00 -3.48
C SER A 19 -3.42 28.22 -2.55
N GLY A 20 -3.71 29.41 -3.08
CA GLY A 20 -3.76 30.66 -2.32
C GLY A 20 -2.40 31.12 -1.78
N PHE A 21 -1.31 30.72 -2.44
CA PHE A 21 0.05 31.15 -2.12
C PHE A 21 0.31 32.54 -2.70
N THR A 22 0.92 33.40 -1.90
CA THR A 22 1.33 34.75 -2.26
C THR A 22 2.85 34.89 -2.23
N ASP A 23 3.38 35.96 -2.79
CA ASP A 23 4.81 36.31 -2.80
C ASP A 23 5.40 36.54 -1.40
N LYS A 24 4.53 36.66 -0.38
CA LYS A 24 4.90 36.86 1.03
C LYS A 24 4.83 35.59 1.86
N ASP A 25 4.23 34.53 1.32
CA ASP A 25 4.10 33.28 2.05
C ASP A 25 5.43 32.54 2.09
N THR A 26 5.78 32.06 3.27
CA THR A 26 6.88 31.13 3.48
C THR A 26 6.34 29.70 3.40
N LEU A 27 7.09 28.82 2.73
CA LEU A 27 6.67 27.44 2.51
C LEU A 27 7.40 26.48 3.44
N GLU A 28 6.65 25.50 3.93
CA GLU A 28 7.15 24.33 4.63
C GLU A 28 7.10 23.11 3.69
N LEU A 29 8.15 22.28 3.71
CA LEU A 29 8.22 21.03 2.97
C LEU A 29 8.07 19.85 3.93
N HIS A 30 7.05 19.04 3.68
CA HIS A 30 6.86 17.73 4.30
C HIS A 30 7.36 16.66 3.34
N ALA A 31 8.30 15.82 3.80
CA ALA A 31 8.83 14.71 3.03
C ALA A 31 8.34 13.38 3.61
N GLY A 32 7.79 12.54 2.75
CA GLY A 32 7.39 11.17 3.06
C GLY A 32 7.94 10.19 2.02
N GLN A 33 7.76 8.89 2.27
CA GLN A 33 8.08 7.89 1.27
C GLN A 33 7.24 8.16 0.01
N ASN A 34 7.91 8.25 -1.15
CA ASN A 34 7.30 8.50 -2.46
C ASN A 34 6.52 9.83 -2.62
N ALA A 35 6.58 10.77 -1.66
CA ALA A 35 5.82 12.02 -1.73
C ALA A 35 6.55 13.22 -1.10
N LEU A 36 6.41 14.38 -1.74
CA LEU A 36 6.82 15.69 -1.22
C LEU A 36 5.60 16.62 -1.23
N VAL A 37 5.30 17.25 -0.09
CA VAL A 37 4.15 18.16 0.05
C VAL A 37 4.62 19.53 0.52
N PHE A 38 4.35 20.56 -0.29
CA PHE A 38 4.61 21.95 0.06
C PHE A 38 3.34 22.59 0.63
N MET A 39 3.44 23.19 1.81
CA MET A 39 2.34 23.92 2.47
C MET A 39 2.81 25.29 2.94
N LYS A 40 1.88 26.18 3.30
CA LYS A 40 2.24 27.43 4.00
C LYS A 40 2.78 27.08 5.39
N ASP A 41 3.84 27.76 5.83
CA ASP A 41 4.40 27.61 7.18
C ASP A 41 3.50 28.21 8.28
N LYS A 42 2.64 29.16 7.89
CA LYS A 42 1.65 29.81 8.75
C LYS A 42 0.29 29.79 8.09
N MET A 43 -0.67 29.22 8.81
CA MET A 43 -2.04 29.08 8.35
C MET A 43 -3.02 29.46 9.45
N THR A 44 -4.15 30.04 9.06
CA THR A 44 -5.35 30.16 9.88
C THR A 44 -6.04 28.80 10.02
N ALA A 45 -6.95 28.66 10.99
CA ALA A 45 -7.70 27.40 11.19
C ALA A 45 -8.49 26.97 9.93
N LEU A 46 -9.04 27.93 9.18
CA LEU A 46 -9.76 27.66 7.94
C LEU A 46 -8.81 27.19 6.83
N GLU A 47 -7.62 27.78 6.71
CA GLU A 47 -6.61 27.33 5.75
C GLU A 47 -6.12 25.91 6.06
N VAL A 48 -5.92 25.57 7.33
CA VAL A 48 -5.59 24.18 7.73
C VAL A 48 -6.71 23.22 7.34
N ALA A 49 -7.98 23.57 7.58
CA ALA A 49 -9.11 22.72 7.19
C ALA A 49 -9.17 22.50 5.66
N ASN A 50 -8.92 23.54 4.87
CA ASN A 50 -8.88 23.45 3.41
C ASN A 50 -7.68 22.62 2.92
N ALA A 51 -6.52 22.72 3.57
CA ALA A 51 -5.35 21.90 3.27
C ALA A 51 -5.65 20.41 3.54
N ILE A 52 -6.27 20.09 4.69
CA ILE A 52 -6.71 18.73 5.02
C ILE A 52 -7.65 18.19 3.95
N GLN A 53 -8.65 18.97 3.52
CA GLN A 53 -9.59 18.55 2.47
C GLN A 53 -8.88 18.25 1.16
N SER A 54 -7.91 19.10 0.77
CA SER A 54 -7.16 18.93 -0.48
C SER A 54 -6.26 17.71 -0.46
N LEU A 55 -5.55 17.48 0.65
CA LEU A 55 -4.71 16.28 0.84
C LEU A 55 -5.55 15.01 0.90
N SER A 56 -6.71 15.06 1.57
CA SER A 56 -7.64 13.93 1.65
C SER A 56 -8.22 13.58 0.28
N ALA A 57 -8.52 14.58 -0.56
CA ALA A 57 -8.99 14.34 -1.92
C ALA A 57 -7.93 13.62 -2.77
N LEU A 58 -6.67 14.07 -2.71
CA LEU A 58 -5.57 13.41 -3.42
C LEU A 58 -5.34 11.97 -2.90
N ALA A 59 -5.40 11.76 -1.59
CA ALA A 59 -5.30 10.43 -1.01
C ALA A 59 -6.45 9.51 -1.47
N ALA A 60 -7.67 10.05 -1.58
CA ALA A 60 -8.82 9.32 -2.11
C ALA A 60 -8.62 8.95 -3.60
N ASP A 61 -8.12 9.86 -4.42
CA ASP A 61 -7.83 9.60 -5.83
C ASP A 61 -6.77 8.49 -5.99
N LEU A 62 -5.71 8.51 -5.17
CA LEU A 62 -4.70 7.44 -5.15
C LEU A 62 -5.29 6.11 -4.69
N THR A 63 -6.19 6.13 -3.71
CA THR A 63 -6.92 4.94 -3.26
C THR A 63 -7.77 4.36 -4.39
N VAL A 64 -8.41 5.21 -5.21
CA VAL A 64 -9.18 4.77 -6.38
C VAL A 64 -8.27 4.14 -7.43
N VAL A 65 -7.06 4.66 -7.66
CA VAL A 65 -6.10 4.03 -8.57
C VAL A 65 -5.76 2.62 -8.10
N LEU A 66 -5.42 2.47 -6.82
CA LEU A 66 -5.09 1.17 -6.22
C LEU A 66 -6.27 0.19 -6.32
N ALA A 67 -7.46 0.64 -5.93
CA ALA A 67 -8.69 -0.14 -6.02
C ALA A 67 -9.01 -0.56 -7.46
N SER A 68 -8.78 0.32 -8.44
CA SER A 68 -9.06 0.03 -9.85
C SER A 68 -8.08 -0.99 -10.43
N ALA A 69 -6.83 -0.98 -9.99
CA ALA A 69 -5.84 -1.96 -10.40
C ALA A 69 -6.17 -3.37 -9.86
N CYS A 70 -6.64 -3.45 -8.62
CA CYS A 70 -6.96 -4.72 -7.97
C CYS A 70 -8.36 -5.27 -8.35
N GLY A 71 -9.28 -4.39 -8.73
CA GLY A 71 -10.68 -4.76 -8.96
C GLY A 71 -11.46 -5.10 -7.67
N LEU A 72 -12.74 -5.44 -7.86
CA LEU A 72 -13.60 -5.90 -6.76
C LEU A 72 -13.37 -7.38 -6.50
N CYS A 73 -13.37 -7.75 -5.23
CA CYS A 73 -13.35 -9.14 -4.81
C CYS A 73 -14.65 -9.83 -5.20
N ASP A 74 -14.54 -11.03 -5.78
CA ASP A 74 -15.66 -11.87 -6.19
C ASP A 74 -15.74 -13.19 -5.39
N ASN A 75 -15.08 -13.23 -4.23
CA ASN A 75 -14.99 -14.41 -3.37
C ASN A 75 -14.41 -15.63 -4.12
N CYS A 76 -13.26 -15.46 -4.79
CA CYS A 76 -12.60 -16.50 -5.58
C CYS A 76 -13.54 -17.13 -6.64
N GLY A 77 -14.40 -16.32 -7.24
CA GLY A 77 -15.38 -16.76 -8.23
C GLY A 77 -16.64 -17.45 -7.66
N GLU A 78 -16.77 -17.59 -6.34
CA GLU A 78 -17.99 -18.12 -5.70
C GLU A 78 -19.13 -17.08 -5.65
N GLY A 79 -18.79 -15.81 -5.86
CA GLY A 79 -19.71 -14.69 -5.78
C GLY A 79 -19.97 -14.24 -4.34
N CYS A 80 -20.40 -12.99 -4.21
CA CYS A 80 -20.72 -12.38 -2.92
C CYS A 80 -22.17 -12.70 -2.55
N ALA A 81 -22.39 -13.33 -1.39
CA ALA A 81 -23.73 -13.74 -0.95
C ALA A 81 -24.67 -12.55 -0.66
N ASP A 82 -24.10 -11.41 -0.29
CA ASP A 82 -24.81 -10.15 -0.03
C ASP A 82 -24.26 -9.03 -0.91
N ASP A 83 -25.05 -7.98 -1.16
CA ASP A 83 -24.64 -6.73 -1.84
C ASP A 83 -23.66 -5.87 -0.99
N CYS A 84 -23.00 -6.47 0.01
CA CYS A 84 -22.04 -5.81 0.89
C CYS A 84 -20.62 -6.03 0.34
N PRO A 85 -19.92 -4.97 -0.13
CA PRO A 85 -18.56 -5.10 -0.67
C PRO A 85 -17.57 -5.70 0.36
N ALA A 86 -17.63 -5.22 1.60
CA ALA A 86 -16.81 -5.75 2.69
C ALA A 86 -17.09 -7.23 3.00
N GLY A 87 -18.35 -7.65 2.86
CA GLY A 87 -18.77 -9.03 3.08
C GLY A 87 -18.05 -9.99 2.12
N CYS A 88 -17.88 -9.58 0.87
CA CYS A 88 -17.20 -10.39 -0.13
C CYS A 88 -15.73 -10.65 0.20
N VAL A 89 -15.01 -9.60 0.63
CA VAL A 89 -13.61 -9.71 1.06
C VAL A 89 -13.49 -10.59 2.29
N SER A 90 -14.42 -10.48 3.24
CA SER A 90 -14.40 -11.33 4.46
C SER A 90 -14.76 -12.79 4.22
N ALA A 91 -15.52 -13.09 3.17
CA ALA A 91 -15.88 -14.46 2.78
C ALA A 91 -14.79 -15.12 1.90
N CYS A 92 -14.03 -14.31 1.17
CA CYS A 92 -12.92 -14.73 0.32
C CYS A 92 -11.82 -15.36 1.16
N SER A 93 -11.57 -16.67 0.98
CA SER A 93 -10.53 -17.40 1.70
C SER A 93 -9.16 -16.76 1.53
N LEU A 94 -8.77 -16.41 0.30
CA LEU A 94 -7.47 -15.79 0.04
C LEU A 94 -7.32 -14.43 0.73
N CYS A 95 -8.34 -13.57 0.69
CA CYS A 95 -8.28 -12.27 1.35
C CYS A 95 -8.34 -12.39 2.88
N HIS A 96 -9.10 -13.36 3.39
CA HIS A 96 -9.21 -13.63 4.81
C HIS A 96 -7.88 -14.15 5.37
N ASP A 97 -7.27 -15.12 4.71
CA ASP A 97 -6.02 -15.76 5.14
C ASP A 97 -4.86 -14.76 5.17
N LEU A 98 -4.79 -13.83 4.20
CA LEU A 98 -3.80 -12.74 4.19
C LEU A 98 -3.91 -11.79 5.39
N LEU A 99 -5.10 -11.65 5.98
CA LEU A 99 -5.34 -10.78 7.13
C LEU A 99 -5.34 -11.53 8.47
N ASP A 100 -5.40 -12.86 8.46
CA ASP A 100 -5.44 -13.68 9.66
C ASP A 100 -4.03 -14.07 10.14
N GLU A 101 -3.46 -13.21 11.00
CA GLU A 101 -2.17 -13.48 11.66
C GLU A 101 -2.15 -14.81 12.45
N SER A 102 -3.31 -15.39 12.79
CA SER A 102 -3.35 -16.68 13.50
C SER A 102 -2.91 -17.87 12.64
N GLN A 103 -2.94 -17.72 11.30
CA GLN A 103 -2.43 -18.72 10.36
C GLN A 103 -0.92 -18.59 10.11
N THR A 104 -0.26 -17.57 10.65
CA THR A 104 1.17 -17.34 10.42
C THR A 104 2.03 -18.39 11.12
N VAL A 105 2.74 -19.21 10.34
CA VAL A 105 3.74 -20.15 10.84
C VAL A 105 5.01 -19.40 11.23
N ARG A 106 5.43 -19.50 12.49
CA ARG A 106 6.68 -18.90 12.96
C ARG A 106 7.81 -19.91 13.01
N ILE A 107 8.82 -19.72 12.18
CA ILE A 107 10.04 -20.54 12.18
C ILE A 107 10.98 -20.05 13.28
N PRO A 108 11.42 -20.91 14.21
CA PRO A 108 12.45 -20.55 15.17
C PRO A 108 13.74 -20.04 14.50
N GLY A 109 14.30 -18.95 15.02
CA GLY A 109 15.47 -18.30 14.40
C GLY A 109 16.70 -19.20 14.24
N TYR A 110 16.90 -20.18 15.12
CA TYR A 110 18.02 -21.14 14.96
C TYR A 110 17.87 -22.02 13.71
N LEU A 111 16.63 -22.36 13.30
CA LEU A 111 16.40 -23.11 12.07
C LEU A 111 16.65 -22.24 10.84
N LEU A 112 16.30 -20.95 10.90
CA LEU A 112 16.62 -20.00 9.83
C LEU A 112 18.14 -19.84 9.68
N GLU A 113 18.87 -19.69 10.79
CA GLU A 113 20.34 -19.59 10.78
C GLU A 113 20.99 -20.84 10.19
N GLU A 114 20.54 -22.04 10.59
CA GLU A 114 21.03 -23.30 10.04
C GLU A 114 20.72 -23.46 8.54
N ALA A 115 19.59 -22.92 8.09
CA ALA A 115 19.21 -22.88 6.67
C ALA A 115 19.91 -21.75 5.88
N GLY A 116 20.61 -20.84 6.55
CA GLY A 116 21.24 -19.67 5.93
C GLY A 116 20.28 -18.55 5.56
N ILE A 117 19.07 -18.55 6.10
CA ILE A 117 18.01 -17.56 5.84
C ILE A 117 18.13 -16.42 6.86
N PRO A 118 18.14 -15.13 6.45
CA PRO A 118 18.14 -14.01 7.38
C PRO A 118 16.91 -14.01 8.32
N ALA A 119 17.10 -13.59 9.57
CA ALA A 119 16.03 -13.62 10.58
C ALA A 119 14.86 -12.66 10.28
N ASP A 120 15.10 -11.65 9.46
CA ASP A 120 14.14 -10.64 9.01
C ASP A 120 13.68 -10.84 7.56
N ALA A 121 14.12 -11.92 6.90
CA ALA A 121 13.68 -12.22 5.55
C ALA A 121 12.21 -12.66 5.53
N LYS A 122 11.48 -12.22 4.50
CA LYS A 122 10.20 -12.81 4.13
C LYS A 122 10.41 -14.24 3.65
N LEU A 123 9.44 -15.09 4.00
CA LEU A 123 9.51 -16.52 3.74
C LEU A 123 8.42 -16.91 2.76
N GLU A 124 8.75 -17.83 1.86
CA GLU A 124 7.79 -18.48 0.97
C GLU A 124 7.69 -19.96 1.35
N ALA A 125 6.50 -20.53 1.21
CA ALA A 125 6.24 -21.92 1.55
C ALA A 125 5.63 -22.68 0.38
N TYR A 126 6.16 -23.86 0.12
CA TYR A 126 5.65 -24.78 -0.90
C TYR A 126 5.18 -26.06 -0.24
N THR A 127 4.05 -26.58 -0.72
CA THR A 127 3.52 -27.88 -0.31
C THR A 127 3.88 -28.94 -1.33
N ASP A 128 4.30 -30.10 -0.86
CA ASP A 128 4.41 -31.32 -1.65
C ASP A 128 3.26 -32.25 -1.26
N GLU A 129 2.25 -32.35 -2.12
CA GLU A 129 1.02 -33.12 -1.83
C GLU A 129 1.27 -34.62 -1.66
N ASP A 130 2.29 -35.18 -2.33
CA ASP A 130 2.58 -36.60 -2.33
C ASP A 130 3.25 -37.05 -1.02
N SER A 131 4.12 -36.20 -0.47
CA SER A 131 4.87 -36.46 0.77
C SER A 131 4.20 -35.84 2.01
N GLY A 132 3.36 -34.83 1.84
CA GLY A 132 2.81 -34.02 2.92
C GLY A 132 3.84 -33.08 3.54
N GLU A 133 4.96 -32.83 2.86
CA GLU A 133 5.99 -31.90 3.32
C GLU A 133 5.64 -30.45 2.98
N ILE A 134 5.98 -29.54 3.90
CA ILE A 134 5.95 -28.09 3.65
C ILE A 134 7.39 -27.62 3.69
N THR A 135 7.87 -27.11 2.56
CA THR A 135 9.22 -26.55 2.44
C THR A 135 9.14 -25.04 2.57
N VAL A 136 9.89 -24.47 3.50
CA VAL A 136 9.99 -23.02 3.71
C VAL A 136 11.35 -22.53 3.24
N VAL A 137 11.36 -21.49 2.43
CA VAL A 137 12.57 -20.87 1.88
C VAL A 137 12.54 -19.35 2.09
N GLU A 138 13.69 -18.71 1.91
CA GLU A 138 13.74 -17.25 1.73
C GLU A 138 12.95 -16.89 0.47
N ALA A 139 12.02 -15.93 0.57
CA ALA A 139 11.26 -15.47 -0.57
C ALA A 139 12.14 -14.67 -1.54
N ASP A 140 12.01 -14.93 -2.84
CA ASP A 140 12.73 -14.15 -3.87
C ASP A 140 12.30 -12.67 -3.85
N ILE A 141 11.04 -12.42 -3.51
CA ILE A 141 10.45 -11.09 -3.38
C ILE A 141 10.24 -10.78 -1.91
N GLN A 142 10.88 -9.71 -1.44
CA GLN A 142 10.84 -9.28 -0.03
C GLN A 142 9.73 -8.24 0.23
N GLN A 143 8.76 -8.15 -0.67
CA GLN A 143 7.61 -7.26 -0.59
C GLN A 143 6.32 -8.04 -0.74
N ASP A 144 5.34 -7.74 0.12
CA ASP A 144 4.01 -8.36 0.06
C ASP A 144 2.99 -7.38 0.68
N ILE A 145 1.74 -7.82 0.77
CA ILE A 145 0.66 -7.03 1.34
C ILE A 145 0.89 -6.58 2.80
N THR A 146 1.73 -7.27 3.57
CA THR A 146 2.03 -6.90 4.97
C THR A 146 2.85 -5.61 5.08
N ASP A 147 3.48 -5.15 3.98
CA ASP A 147 4.16 -3.85 3.93
C ASP A 147 3.17 -2.68 3.76
N VAL A 148 1.92 -2.96 3.38
CA VAL A 148 0.90 -1.94 3.19
C VAL A 148 0.39 -1.47 4.55
N PRO A 149 0.29 -0.15 4.80
CA PRO A 149 -0.23 0.36 6.06
C PRO A 149 -1.62 -0.21 6.40
N PRO A 150 -1.87 -0.70 7.64
CA PRO A 150 -3.13 -1.36 7.99
C PRO A 150 -4.38 -0.51 7.75
N GLY A 151 -4.26 0.81 7.90
CA GLY A 151 -5.36 1.74 7.62
C GLY A 151 -5.78 1.75 6.15
N ILE A 152 -4.83 1.54 5.22
CA ILE A 152 -5.12 1.45 3.78
C ILE A 152 -5.77 0.11 3.48
N LEU A 153 -5.24 -1.00 4.02
CA LEU A 153 -5.87 -2.33 3.88
C LEU A 153 -7.31 -2.33 4.37
N ALA A 154 -7.57 -1.69 5.52
CA ALA A 154 -8.92 -1.57 6.07
C ALA A 154 -9.87 -0.81 5.13
N VAL A 155 -9.42 0.27 4.49
CA VAL A 155 -10.23 1.05 3.53
C VAL A 155 -10.52 0.24 2.27
N LEU A 156 -9.52 -0.46 1.73
CA LEU A 156 -9.66 -1.31 0.55
C LEU A 156 -10.62 -2.48 0.81
N ALA A 157 -10.43 -3.19 1.92
CA ALA A 157 -11.29 -4.28 2.33
C ALA A 157 -12.74 -3.83 2.52
N GLN A 158 -12.96 -2.70 3.22
CA GLN A 158 -14.30 -2.12 3.40
C GLN A 158 -14.96 -1.72 2.07
N SER A 159 -14.15 -1.34 1.09
CA SER A 159 -14.61 -0.97 -0.26
C SER A 159 -14.83 -2.18 -1.17
N GLY A 160 -14.57 -3.40 -0.68
CA GLY A 160 -14.72 -4.64 -1.45
C GLY A 160 -13.59 -4.91 -2.44
N VAL A 161 -12.44 -4.26 -2.29
CA VAL A 161 -11.29 -4.45 -3.16
C VAL A 161 -10.64 -5.81 -2.89
N CYS A 162 -10.23 -6.52 -3.94
CA CYS A 162 -9.54 -7.80 -3.79
C CYS A 162 -8.15 -7.60 -3.20
N LEU A 163 -7.94 -8.05 -1.96
CA LEU A 163 -6.63 -7.96 -1.30
C LEU A 163 -5.64 -9.01 -1.82
N ALA A 164 -6.12 -10.18 -2.27
CA ALA A 164 -5.27 -11.17 -2.92
C ALA A 164 -4.65 -10.64 -4.22
N GLU A 165 -5.44 -9.91 -5.02
CA GLU A 165 -4.91 -9.24 -6.23
C GLU A 165 -3.91 -8.14 -5.86
N LEU A 166 -4.15 -7.38 -4.78
CA LEU A 166 -3.20 -6.39 -4.30
C LEU A 166 -1.86 -7.03 -3.93
N ASP A 167 -1.89 -8.16 -3.22
CA ASP A 167 -0.69 -8.93 -2.86
C ASP A 167 0.08 -9.38 -4.11
N GLU A 168 -0.63 -9.92 -5.11
CA GLU A 168 -0.04 -10.30 -6.40
C GLU A 168 0.60 -9.10 -7.13
N LEU A 169 -0.07 -7.96 -7.20
CA LEU A 169 0.46 -6.75 -7.83
C LEU A 169 1.74 -6.25 -7.15
N ILE A 170 1.81 -6.36 -5.81
CA ILE A 170 3.02 -6.02 -5.03
C ILE A 170 4.14 -7.00 -5.33
N MET A 171 3.85 -8.31 -5.30
CA MET A 171 4.83 -9.35 -5.62
C MET A 171 5.40 -9.20 -7.03
N LEU A 172 4.57 -8.78 -8.00
CA LEU A 172 4.97 -8.56 -9.39
C LEU A 172 5.67 -7.22 -9.64
N ASP A 173 5.85 -6.37 -8.61
CA ASP A 173 6.38 -4.99 -8.73
C ASP A 173 5.65 -4.19 -9.83
N SER A 174 4.32 -4.30 -9.85
CA SER A 174 3.49 -3.77 -10.92
C SER A 174 3.38 -2.24 -10.87
N ILE A 175 3.59 -1.58 -12.02
CA ILE A 175 3.38 -0.13 -12.16
C ILE A 175 1.89 0.15 -12.40
N ILE A 176 1.22 0.73 -11.40
CA ILE A 176 -0.22 1.05 -11.46
C ILE A 176 -0.54 2.55 -11.51
N TYR A 177 0.47 3.41 -11.31
CA TYR A 177 0.32 4.87 -11.28
C TYR A 177 1.33 5.56 -12.20
N GLY A 178 0.82 6.44 -13.08
CA GLY A 178 1.60 7.05 -14.14
C GLY A 178 1.78 6.11 -15.33
N ASN A 179 1.77 6.66 -16.54
CA ASN A 179 2.01 5.91 -17.78
C ASN A 179 3.51 5.73 -18.05
#